data_AF-A0A954YQX6-F1
#
_entry.id   AF-A0A954YQX6-F1
#
_cell.length_a   1.000
_cell.length_b   1.000
_cell.length_c   1.000
_cell.angle_alpha   90.00
_cell.angle_beta   90.00
_cell.angle_gamma   90.00
#
_symmetry.space_group_name_H-M   'P 1'
#
loop_
_entity.id
_entity.type
_entity.pdbx_description
1 polymer ?
#
loop_
_entity_poly.entity_id
_entity_poly.type
_entity_poly.pdbx_seq_one_letter_code
_entity_poly.pdbx_strand_id
1 'polypeptide(L)'
;MNKTPRCFIAATCTLSLILVTQLACEPPAPGGDGDPDGDGSQDIGACCLGVDDCQIVAMADCPNAGDNFAGADTTCDEIDCSEEGSCCLTDGETCEPLSRVECEAMDGYFDAGLDCVAASCGDIVTASCCVAANSDCAIRSKNECDALGGEFRPDADCADLNCAP
;
A
#
# COMPACT_ATOMS: atom_id res chain seq x y z
N MET A 1 -25.35 22.73 18.23
CA MET A 1 -26.83 22.58 18.29
C MET A 1 -27.16 21.09 18.32
N ASN A 2 -28.10 20.70 19.19
CA ASN A 2 -28.61 19.33 19.37
C ASN A 2 -29.06 18.70 18.03
N LYS A 3 -28.39 17.66 17.54
CA LYS A 3 -28.87 16.82 16.42
C LYS A 3 -29.30 15.48 17.01
N THR A 4 -30.56 15.40 17.41
CA THR A 4 -31.20 14.15 17.84
C THR A 4 -31.24 13.19 16.64
N PRO A 5 -30.83 11.91 16.77
CA PRO A 5 -30.98 10.94 15.68
C PRO A 5 -32.46 10.73 15.41
N ARG A 6 -32.89 11.06 14.19
CA ARG A 6 -34.28 10.87 13.75
C ARG A 6 -34.44 9.41 13.32
N CYS A 7 -34.78 8.52 14.25
CA CYS A 7 -35.41 7.25 13.89
C CYS A 7 -36.77 7.56 13.24
N PHE A 8 -36.87 7.40 11.92
CA PHE A 8 -38.18 7.42 11.27
C PHE A 8 -38.91 6.12 11.57
N ILE A 9 -39.97 6.21 12.37
CA ILE A 9 -40.93 5.12 12.54
C ILE A 9 -41.75 5.07 11.25
N ALA A 10 -41.41 4.16 10.33
CA ALA A 10 -42.30 3.80 9.23
C ALA A 10 -43.52 3.08 9.83
N ALA A 11 -44.57 3.85 10.14
CA ALA A 11 -45.82 3.34 10.66
C ALA A 11 -46.61 2.64 9.55
N THR A 12 -46.26 1.40 9.22
CA THR A 12 -47.15 0.52 8.47
C THR A 12 -48.15 -0.09 9.45
N CYS A 13 -49.29 0.59 9.57
CA CYS A 13 -50.41 0.20 10.40
C CYS A 13 -51.22 -0.91 9.68
N THR A 14 -50.68 -2.13 9.60
CA THR A 14 -51.45 -3.30 9.17
C THR A 14 -51.66 -4.25 10.35
N LEU A 15 -52.94 -4.36 10.68
CA LEU A 15 -53.56 -5.08 11.77
C LEU A 15 -53.37 -6.60 11.62
N SER A 16 -52.32 -7.21 12.16
CA SER A 16 -52.27 -8.63 12.54
C SER A 16 -50.98 -8.96 13.30
N LEU A 17 -51.14 -9.61 14.45
CA LEU A 17 -50.06 -10.06 15.33
C LEU A 17 -49.03 -10.90 14.57
N ILE A 18 -47.75 -10.61 14.84
CA ILE A 18 -46.53 -11.34 14.43
C ILE A 18 -45.91 -10.80 13.12
N LEU A 19 -45.28 -9.63 13.22
CA LEU A 19 -44.29 -9.19 12.24
C LEU A 19 -42.96 -8.99 12.96
N VAL A 20 -41.98 -9.83 12.63
CA VAL A 20 -40.58 -9.64 12.97
C VAL A 20 -40.17 -8.31 12.36
N THR A 21 -40.08 -7.28 13.19
CA THR A 21 -39.54 -5.98 12.81
C THR A 21 -38.04 -6.18 12.63
N GLN A 22 -37.62 -6.36 11.38
CA GLN A 22 -36.21 -6.27 11.05
C GLN A 22 -35.78 -4.84 11.39
N LEU A 23 -35.01 -4.69 12.48
CA LEU A 23 -34.23 -3.49 12.76
C LEU A 23 -33.22 -3.35 11.62
N ALA A 24 -33.62 -2.70 10.52
CA ALA A 24 -32.64 -2.16 9.59
C ALA A 24 -32.06 -0.91 10.26
N CYS A 25 -31.00 -1.09 11.05
CA CYS A 25 -30.10 -0.01 11.40
C CYS A 25 -29.25 0.20 10.13
N GLU A 26 -29.63 1.17 9.31
CA GLU A 26 -28.73 1.64 8.26
C GLU A 26 -27.48 2.17 8.98
N PRO A 27 -26.26 1.67 8.69
CA PRO A 27 -25.06 2.26 9.24
C PRO A 27 -25.05 3.73 8.81
N PRO A 28 -24.65 4.66 9.70
CA PRO A 28 -24.53 6.06 9.30
C PRO A 28 -23.57 6.11 8.12
N ALA A 29 -24.03 6.63 6.98
CA ALA A 29 -23.13 7.08 5.93
C ALA A 29 -22.10 8.03 6.58
N PRO A 30 -20.79 7.91 6.29
CA PRO A 30 -19.81 8.84 6.84
C PRO A 30 -20.12 10.22 6.24
N GLY A 31 -20.81 11.03 7.04
CA GLY A 31 -21.09 12.42 6.73
C GLY A 31 -19.82 13.22 6.94
N GLY A 32 -19.26 13.74 5.86
CA GLY A 32 -18.36 14.88 5.91
C GLY A 32 -19.16 16.13 6.25
N ASP A 33 -19.35 16.40 7.54
CA ASP A 33 -19.76 17.71 8.02
C ASP A 33 -18.52 18.62 7.94
N GLY A 34 -18.47 19.50 6.92
CA GLY A 34 -17.37 20.45 6.74
C GLY A 34 -17.18 21.35 7.96
N ASP A 35 -16.05 21.19 8.64
CA ASP A 35 -15.64 21.98 9.80
C ASP A 35 -14.59 23.05 9.40
N PRO A 36 -14.78 24.33 9.78
CA PRO A 36 -13.91 25.43 9.36
C PRO A 36 -12.69 25.66 10.27
N ASP A 37 -12.51 24.92 11.37
CA ASP A 37 -11.50 25.17 12.39
C ASP A 37 -10.60 23.93 12.62
N GLY A 38 -9.74 23.64 11.63
CA GLY A 38 -8.92 22.43 11.59
C GLY A 38 -8.00 22.17 12.80
N ASP A 39 -8.20 21.01 13.44
CA ASP A 39 -7.23 20.25 14.23
C ASP A 39 -7.75 18.80 14.39
N GLY A 40 -7.23 17.87 13.58
CA GLY A 40 -7.63 16.46 13.56
C GLY A 40 -8.16 16.00 12.21
N SER A 41 -7.35 16.08 11.16
CA SER A 41 -7.69 15.60 9.82
C SER A 41 -7.97 14.10 9.86
N GLN A 42 -9.25 13.72 9.89
CA GLN A 42 -9.66 12.46 9.30
C GLN A 42 -9.45 12.63 7.81
N ASP A 43 -8.20 12.50 7.37
CA ASP A 43 -7.85 12.32 5.97
C ASP A 43 -8.52 11.02 5.55
N ILE A 44 -9.79 11.09 5.14
CA ILE A 44 -10.56 9.96 4.65
C ILE A 44 -10.20 9.81 3.19
N GLY A 45 -9.89 8.58 2.80
CA GLY A 45 -9.44 8.28 1.45
C GLY A 45 -9.44 6.79 1.19
N ALA A 46 -9.15 6.44 -0.06
CA ALA A 46 -9.01 5.08 -0.51
C ALA A 46 -7.79 4.41 0.14
N CYS A 47 -8.06 3.27 0.76
CA CYS A 47 -7.10 2.39 1.37
C CYS A 47 -7.22 1.04 0.67
N CYS A 48 -6.15 0.61 0.03
CA CYS A 48 -6.09 -0.73 -0.55
C CYS A 48 -5.74 -1.71 0.57
N LEU A 49 -6.55 -2.75 0.74
CA LEU A 49 -6.33 -3.84 1.70
C LEU A 49 -5.83 -5.12 1.01
N GLY A 50 -5.68 -5.07 -0.31
CA GLY A 50 -5.27 -6.18 -1.17
C GLY A 50 -5.67 -5.92 -2.63
N VAL A 51 -5.42 -6.92 -3.48
CA VAL A 51 -5.82 -6.91 -4.89
C VAL A 51 -7.34 -6.79 -4.98
N ASP A 52 -7.81 -5.73 -5.66
CA ASP A 52 -9.23 -5.39 -5.80
C ASP A 52 -10.00 -5.14 -4.48
N ASP A 53 -9.35 -5.08 -3.32
CA ASP A 53 -9.99 -4.74 -2.04
C ASP A 53 -9.66 -3.29 -1.67
N CYS A 54 -10.56 -2.39 -2.04
CA CYS A 54 -10.47 -0.97 -1.70
C CYS A 54 -11.54 -0.56 -0.70
N GLN A 55 -11.12 0.15 0.35
CA GLN A 55 -12.02 0.69 1.36
C GLN A 55 -11.75 2.18 1.58
N ILE A 56 -12.83 2.96 1.73
CA ILE A 56 -12.74 4.36 2.11
C ILE A 56 -12.69 4.44 3.63
N VAL A 57 -11.51 4.70 4.18
CA VAL A 57 -11.25 4.78 5.63
C VAL A 57 -10.43 6.01 5.96
N ALA A 58 -10.36 6.36 7.25
CA ALA A 58 -9.44 7.39 7.70
C ALA A 58 -7.99 6.89 7.58
N MET A 59 -7.06 7.79 7.29
CA MET A 59 -5.62 7.51 7.19
C MET A 59 -5.09 6.76 8.43
N ALA A 60 -5.61 7.04 9.63
CA ALA A 60 -5.22 6.37 10.87
C ALA A 60 -5.72 4.91 11.00
N ASP A 61 -6.79 4.56 10.28
CA ASP A 61 -7.40 3.23 10.30
C ASP A 61 -6.84 2.32 9.20
N CYS A 62 -6.29 2.92 8.14
CA CYS A 62 -5.64 2.23 7.03
C CYS A 62 -4.45 1.32 7.44
N PRO A 63 -3.50 1.73 8.31
CA PRO A 63 -2.35 0.89 8.68
C PRO A 63 -2.68 -0.33 9.56
N ASN A 64 -3.92 -0.45 10.09
CA ASN A 64 -4.32 -1.63 10.87
C ASN A 64 -4.90 -2.76 10.02
N ALA A 65 -5.16 -2.52 8.73
CA ALA A 65 -5.87 -3.44 7.86
C ALA A 65 -5.01 -4.04 6.73
N GLY A 66 -3.80 -3.53 6.51
CA GLY A 66 -2.84 -4.16 5.60
C GLY A 66 -1.98 -3.18 4.83
N ASP A 67 -2.51 -2.06 4.33
CA ASP A 67 -1.82 -1.40 3.22
C ASP A 67 -2.18 0.06 2.94
N ASN A 68 -1.35 0.61 2.06
CA ASN A 68 -1.18 1.98 1.56
C ASN A 68 -2.45 2.85 1.40
N PHE A 69 -2.46 3.97 2.13
CA PHE A 69 -3.41 5.07 1.99
C PHE A 69 -3.03 5.94 0.79
N ALA A 70 -3.93 6.08 -0.18
CA ALA A 70 -3.61 6.80 -1.41
C ALA A 70 -3.66 8.33 -1.30
N GLY A 71 -4.19 8.85 -0.20
CA GLY A 71 -4.32 10.29 0.04
C GLY A 71 -5.71 10.68 0.54
N ALA A 72 -5.79 11.85 1.15
CA ALA A 72 -7.07 12.42 1.54
C ALA A 72 -7.93 12.69 0.29
N ASP A 73 -9.25 12.53 0.43
CA ASP A 73 -10.25 12.80 -0.60
C ASP A 73 -10.14 11.93 -1.86
N THR A 74 -9.35 10.85 -1.85
CA THR A 74 -9.26 9.92 -2.98
C THR A 74 -10.29 8.80 -2.85
N THR A 75 -10.94 8.41 -3.95
CA THR A 75 -11.99 7.38 -3.93
C THR A 75 -11.54 6.04 -4.53
N CYS A 76 -12.19 4.94 -4.15
CA CYS A 76 -11.89 3.61 -4.70
C CYS A 76 -12.25 3.46 -6.18
N ASP A 77 -13.04 4.38 -6.73
CA ASP A 77 -13.31 4.44 -8.17
C ASP A 77 -12.17 5.14 -8.93
N GLU A 78 -11.37 5.94 -8.23
CA GLU A 78 -10.21 6.67 -8.78
C GLU A 78 -8.91 5.88 -8.63
N ILE A 79 -8.93 4.76 -7.90
CA ILE A 79 -7.75 3.97 -7.58
C ILE A 79 -7.99 2.54 -8.00
N ASP A 80 -7.07 2.04 -8.82
CA ASP A 80 -7.00 0.63 -9.13
C ASP A 80 -6.15 -0.06 -8.06
N CYS A 81 -6.80 -0.70 -7.07
CA CYS A 81 -6.06 -1.55 -6.12
C CYS A 81 -5.55 -2.85 -6.76
N SER A 82 -5.83 -3.06 -8.05
CA SER A 82 -5.27 -4.09 -8.91
C SER A 82 -4.12 -3.56 -9.78
N GLU A 83 -3.47 -2.43 -9.45
CA GLU A 83 -2.26 -1.98 -10.16
C GLU A 83 -1.16 -3.06 -10.08
N GLU A 84 -1.12 -3.90 -11.11
CA GLU A 84 -0.01 -4.77 -11.44
C GLU A 84 1.13 -3.88 -11.92
N GLY A 85 2.23 -3.93 -11.21
CA GLY A 85 3.46 -3.22 -11.55
C GLY A 85 4.60 -4.20 -11.70
N SER A 86 5.79 -3.66 -11.94
CA SER A 86 7.00 -4.48 -11.84
C SER A 86 7.34 -4.68 -10.38
N CYS A 87 7.38 -5.94 -9.95
CA CYS A 87 7.98 -6.31 -8.68
C CYS A 87 9.39 -6.84 -8.93
N CYS A 88 10.38 -6.04 -8.57
CA CYS A 88 11.76 -6.44 -8.59
C CYS A 88 12.13 -7.12 -7.28
N LEU A 89 12.43 -8.41 -7.33
CA LEU A 89 12.87 -9.14 -6.15
C LEU A 89 14.27 -8.69 -5.72
N THR A 90 14.63 -9.01 -4.47
CA THR A 90 15.89 -8.58 -3.84
C THR A 90 17.14 -9.02 -4.59
N ASP A 91 17.08 -10.08 -5.41
CA ASP A 91 18.20 -10.52 -6.24
C ASP A 91 18.56 -9.52 -7.37
N GLY A 92 17.66 -8.58 -7.68
CA GLY A 92 17.90 -7.53 -8.67
C GLY A 92 17.84 -7.99 -10.12
N GLU A 93 17.53 -9.25 -10.41
CA GLU A 93 17.33 -9.75 -11.78
C GLU A 93 15.91 -10.25 -12.03
N THR A 94 15.28 -10.81 -11.00
CA THR A 94 13.95 -11.38 -11.09
C THR A 94 12.90 -10.27 -11.00
N CYS A 95 12.12 -10.16 -12.07
CA CYS A 95 10.95 -9.29 -12.12
C CYS A 95 9.69 -10.12 -12.31
N GLU A 96 8.74 -9.99 -11.39
CA GLU A 96 7.42 -10.60 -11.50
C GLU A 96 6.35 -9.51 -11.60
N PRO A 97 5.35 -9.64 -12.51
CA PRO A 97 4.21 -8.73 -12.56
C PRO A 97 3.28 -9.05 -11.39
N LEU A 98 3.57 -8.44 -10.25
CA LEU A 98 2.81 -8.63 -9.01
C LEU A 98 2.12 -7.32 -8.65
N SER A 99 1.07 -7.42 -7.85
CA SER A 99 0.55 -6.25 -7.16
C SER A 99 1.57 -5.72 -6.14
N ARG A 100 1.41 -4.46 -5.73
CA ARG A 100 2.23 -3.86 -4.66
C ARG A 100 2.29 -4.74 -3.41
N VAL A 101 1.13 -5.20 -2.95
CA VAL A 101 0.99 -5.98 -1.71
C VAL A 101 1.75 -7.30 -1.81
N GLU A 102 1.60 -8.01 -2.93
CA GLU A 102 2.32 -9.26 -3.17
C GLU A 102 3.83 -9.03 -3.27
N CYS A 103 4.24 -7.91 -3.87
CA CYS A 103 5.65 -7.55 -3.97
C CYS A 103 6.29 -7.24 -2.61
N GLU A 104 5.62 -6.41 -1.79
CA GLU A 104 6.07 -6.06 -0.45
C GLU A 104 6.08 -7.29 0.47
N ALA A 105 5.13 -8.21 0.31
CA ALA A 105 5.12 -9.49 1.02
C ALA A 105 6.33 -10.40 0.68
N MET A 106 7.00 -10.15 -0.45
CA MET A 106 8.22 -10.83 -0.88
C MET A 106 9.49 -9.99 -0.61
N ASP A 107 9.38 -8.90 0.15
CA ASP A 107 10.44 -7.92 0.37
C ASP A 107 11.00 -7.33 -0.96
N GLY A 108 10.18 -7.34 -2.01
CA GLY A 108 10.53 -6.83 -3.33
C GLY A 108 10.32 -5.32 -3.44
N TYR A 109 10.95 -4.72 -4.46
CA TYR A 109 10.76 -3.32 -4.81
C TYR A 109 9.69 -3.19 -5.91
N PHE A 110 8.57 -2.55 -5.57
CA PHE A 110 7.45 -2.36 -6.48
C PHE A 110 7.51 -1.01 -7.21
N ASP A 111 7.33 -1.05 -8.54
CA ASP A 111 7.18 0.12 -9.39
C ASP A 111 5.88 0.03 -10.21
N ALA A 112 4.89 0.86 -9.84
CA ALA A 112 3.60 0.98 -10.54
C ALA A 112 3.72 1.61 -11.95
N GLY A 113 4.82 2.31 -12.24
CA GLY A 113 4.98 3.05 -13.49
C GLY A 113 5.57 2.23 -14.65
N LEU A 114 6.01 1.00 -14.39
CA LEU A 114 6.76 0.17 -15.32
C LEU A 114 6.32 -1.29 -15.21
N ASP A 115 6.04 -1.94 -16.36
CA ASP A 115 5.91 -3.40 -16.44
C ASP A 115 7.28 -4.09 -16.36
N CYS A 116 7.33 -5.38 -16.03
CA CYS A 116 8.58 -6.15 -15.98
C CYS A 116 9.38 -6.23 -17.29
N VAL A 117 8.76 -5.90 -18.44
CA VAL A 117 9.47 -5.79 -19.72
C VAL A 117 10.27 -4.50 -19.83
N ALA A 118 9.78 -3.43 -19.19
CA ALA A 118 10.39 -2.10 -19.19
C ALA A 118 11.22 -1.83 -17.93
N ALA A 119 10.87 -2.48 -16.81
CA ALA A 119 11.58 -2.36 -15.54
C ALA A 119 12.97 -2.97 -15.64
N SER A 120 13.96 -2.20 -15.22
CA SER A 120 15.34 -2.66 -15.12
C SER A 120 15.66 -2.91 -13.66
N CYS A 121 15.31 -4.10 -13.15
CA CYS A 121 15.49 -4.43 -11.72
C CYS A 121 16.93 -4.26 -11.24
N GLY A 122 17.90 -4.47 -12.14
CA GLY A 122 19.31 -4.27 -11.82
C GLY A 122 19.69 -2.81 -11.55
N ASP A 123 18.87 -1.84 -11.98
CA ASP A 123 19.05 -0.41 -11.70
C ASP A 123 18.26 0.07 -10.49
N ILE A 124 17.16 -0.62 -10.17
CA ILE A 124 16.22 -0.25 -9.11
C ILE A 124 16.66 -0.83 -7.76
N VAL A 125 17.03 -2.11 -7.73
CA VAL A 125 17.37 -2.82 -6.51
C VAL A 125 18.78 -2.43 -6.09
N THR A 126 18.90 -1.81 -4.91
CA THR A 126 20.18 -1.40 -4.32
C THR A 126 20.50 -2.26 -3.11
N ALA A 127 21.72 -2.77 -3.06
CA ALA A 127 22.23 -3.57 -1.95
C ALA A 127 23.73 -3.37 -1.80
N SER A 128 24.37 -4.13 -0.91
CA SER A 128 25.81 -4.04 -0.73
C SER A 128 26.57 -4.59 -1.95
N CYS A 129 27.54 -3.81 -2.41
CA CYS A 129 28.46 -4.15 -3.47
C CYS A 129 29.88 -4.21 -2.92
N CYS A 130 30.50 -5.38 -2.96
CA CYS A 130 31.92 -5.55 -2.62
C CYS A 130 32.79 -5.36 -3.85
N VAL A 131 33.55 -4.26 -3.92
CA VAL A 131 34.47 -4.03 -5.04
C VAL A 131 35.82 -4.69 -4.71
N ALA A 132 36.09 -5.82 -5.36
CA ALA A 132 37.31 -6.60 -5.16
C ALA A 132 38.61 -5.80 -5.41
N ALA A 133 38.54 -4.74 -6.23
CA ALA A 133 39.70 -3.90 -6.54
C ALA A 133 40.24 -3.14 -5.32
N ASN A 134 39.40 -2.76 -4.36
CA ASN A 134 39.78 -1.89 -3.23
C ASN A 134 39.31 -2.40 -1.86
N SER A 135 38.69 -3.59 -1.78
CA SER A 135 38.03 -4.07 -0.55
C SER A 135 37.01 -3.08 0.02
N ASP A 136 36.40 -2.29 -0.86
CA ASP A 136 35.44 -1.25 -0.50
C ASP A 136 34.02 -1.82 -0.59
N CYS A 137 33.19 -1.52 0.41
CA CYS A 137 31.77 -1.84 0.40
C CYS A 137 30.97 -0.56 0.19
N ALA A 138 30.15 -0.54 -0.86
CA ALA A 138 29.22 0.55 -1.12
C ALA A 138 27.82 0.00 -1.42
N ILE A 139 26.78 0.72 -0.99
CA ILE A 139 25.40 0.43 -1.41
C ILE A 139 25.21 1.00 -2.81
N ARG A 140 24.92 0.14 -3.79
CA ARG A 140 24.78 0.46 -5.22
C ARG A 140 23.72 -0.41 -5.86
N SER A 141 23.25 -0.03 -7.05
CA SER A 141 22.42 -0.94 -7.84
C SER A 141 23.25 -2.13 -8.32
N LYS A 142 22.58 -3.23 -8.66
CA LYS A 142 23.26 -4.42 -9.18
C LYS A 142 24.06 -4.13 -10.45
N ASN A 143 23.46 -3.39 -11.40
CA ASN A 143 24.13 -2.99 -12.64
C ASN A 143 25.36 -2.12 -12.39
N GLU A 144 25.28 -1.17 -11.44
CA GLU A 144 26.44 -0.38 -11.04
C GLU A 144 27.52 -1.25 -10.42
N CYS A 145 27.15 -2.23 -9.59
CA CYS A 145 28.08 -3.15 -8.96
C CYS A 145 28.81 -4.01 -9.98
N ASP A 146 28.07 -4.59 -10.92
CA ASP A 146 28.60 -5.42 -12.00
C ASP A 146 29.52 -4.60 -12.93
N ALA A 147 29.18 -3.34 -13.20
CA ALA A 147 30.01 -2.41 -13.98
C ALA A 147 31.35 -2.07 -13.30
N LEU A 148 31.39 -2.09 -11.97
CA LEU A 148 32.61 -1.93 -11.18
C LEU A 148 33.41 -3.22 -11.04
N GLY A 149 32.90 -4.35 -11.56
CA GLY A 149 33.46 -5.68 -11.33
C GLY A 149 33.41 -6.10 -9.85
N GLY A 150 32.43 -5.57 -9.12
CA GLY A 150 32.16 -5.93 -7.74
C GLY A 150 31.23 -7.14 -7.63
N GLU A 151 31.10 -7.66 -6.42
CA GLU A 151 30.17 -8.73 -6.09
C GLU A 151 28.95 -8.17 -5.38
N PHE A 152 27.78 -8.26 -6.02
CA PHE A 152 26.51 -7.80 -5.49
C PHE A 152 25.97 -8.79 -4.45
N ARG A 153 25.59 -8.28 -3.28
CA ARG A 153 25.10 -9.06 -2.14
C ARG A 153 23.73 -8.54 -1.73
N PRO A 154 22.63 -9.17 -2.19
CA PRO A 154 21.27 -8.70 -1.91
C PRO A 154 20.87 -8.90 -0.45
N ASP A 155 21.41 -9.91 0.23
CA ASP A 155 21.06 -10.28 1.61
C ASP A 155 21.94 -9.62 2.69
N ALA A 156 22.73 -8.61 2.34
CA ALA A 156 23.69 -8.01 3.28
C ALA A 156 23.83 -6.50 3.12
N ASP A 157 24.21 -5.86 4.22
CA ASP A 157 24.54 -4.44 4.29
C ASP A 157 26.04 -4.22 4.54
N CYS A 158 26.56 -3.09 4.07
CA CYS A 158 27.96 -2.72 4.28
C CYS A 158 28.35 -2.45 5.75
N ALA A 159 27.38 -2.41 6.67
CA ALA A 159 27.65 -2.27 8.10
C ALA A 159 28.24 -3.56 8.70
N ASP A 160 27.79 -4.72 8.20
CA ASP A 160 28.15 -6.05 8.72
C ASP A 160 28.96 -6.88 7.71
N LEU A 161 28.97 -6.46 6.43
CA LEU A 161 29.69 -7.15 5.37
C LEU A 161 31.17 -6.75 5.37
N ASN A 162 32.04 -7.75 5.60
CA ASN A 162 33.48 -7.58 5.42
C ASN A 162 33.91 -8.01 4.01
N CYS A 163 34.14 -7.04 3.13
CA CYS A 163 34.68 -7.26 1.78
C CYS A 163 36.18 -7.58 1.84
N ALA A 164 36.55 -8.74 2.38
CA ALA A 164 37.92 -9.23 2.35
C ALA A 164 38.31 -9.69 0.92
N PRO A 165 39.57 -9.48 0.48
CA PRO A 165 40.08 -9.95 -0.80
C PRO A 165 40.32 -11.46 -0.86
#